data_AF-A0A4E0PYE0-F1
#
_entry.id   AF-A0A4E0PYE0-F1
#
_cell.length_a   1.000
_cell.length_b   1.000
_cell.length_c   1.000
_cell.angle_alpha   90.00
_cell.angle_beta   90.00
_cell.angle_gamma   90.00
#
_symmetry.space_group_name_H-M   'P 1'
#
loop_
_entity.id
_entity.type
_entity.pdbx_description
1 polymer ?
#
loop_
_entity_poly.entity_id
_entity_poly.type
_entity_poly.pdbx_seq_one_letter_code
_entity_poly.pdbx_strand_id
1 'polypeptide(L)'
;MRDDMVQKNIFLILIVLFCCFAIPASAEVSFTNDIDLYGDSVTFTLIETYTDENARDFRDEMDIDGDGVVNASETGKFEEDYLSNGGVQFLEYIMLDNGSVQLTIDSIGIHFEGAEGQVNSSVLNVTTTVQYGLDSTISSGEHSIWVLGHPLINKIELVLPDGTELVSYDGLDNSSQSFKGGRVVLEGASGIRSFMNGDMPAFEYAVHVDIREKPFYKNKYFLPILIIIEIMLASIALYIIRMNKNK
;
A
#
# COMPACT_ATOMS: atom_id res chain seq x y z
N MET A 1 -12.09 -60.46 -2.02
CA MET A 1 -10.70 -60.01 -2.30
C MET A 1 -10.54 -59.33 -3.65
N ARG A 2 -10.89 -59.94 -4.80
CA ARG A 2 -10.86 -59.23 -6.11
C ARG A 2 -11.99 -58.20 -6.25
N ASP A 3 -13.18 -58.53 -5.75
CA ASP A 3 -14.36 -57.65 -5.84
C ASP A 3 -14.29 -56.43 -4.90
N ASP A 4 -13.70 -56.59 -3.69
CA ASP A 4 -13.44 -55.47 -2.77
C ASP A 4 -12.49 -54.42 -3.37
N MET A 5 -11.53 -54.87 -4.18
CA MET A 5 -10.54 -53.99 -4.82
C MET A 5 -11.16 -53.20 -5.96
N VAL A 6 -12.07 -53.82 -6.72
CA VAL A 6 -12.84 -53.15 -7.78
C VAL A 6 -13.81 -52.12 -7.17
N GLN A 7 -14.49 -52.47 -6.08
CA GLN A 7 -15.42 -51.56 -5.40
C GLN A 7 -14.70 -50.35 -4.78
N LYS A 8 -13.52 -50.55 -4.17
CA LYS A 8 -12.67 -49.44 -3.68
C LYS A 8 -12.19 -48.53 -4.81
N ASN A 9 -11.78 -49.10 -5.95
CA ASN A 9 -11.31 -48.31 -7.09
C ASN A 9 -12.44 -47.50 -7.73
N ILE A 10 -13.65 -48.06 -7.84
CA ILE A 10 -14.83 -47.34 -8.33
C ILE A 10 -15.18 -46.18 -7.38
N PHE A 11 -15.13 -46.41 -6.07
CA PHE A 11 -15.39 -45.38 -5.07
C PHE A 11 -14.35 -44.25 -5.13
N LEU A 12 -13.07 -44.58 -5.29
CA LEU A 12 -11.99 -43.61 -5.43
C LEU A 12 -12.14 -42.76 -6.70
N ILE A 13 -12.50 -43.39 -7.82
CA ILE A 13 -12.76 -42.69 -9.09
C ILE A 13 -13.94 -41.74 -8.96
N LEU A 14 -15.02 -42.14 -8.28
CA LEU A 14 -16.18 -41.28 -8.01
C LEU A 14 -15.82 -40.06 -7.15
N ILE A 15 -14.97 -40.24 -6.13
CA ILE A 15 -14.49 -39.12 -5.29
C ILE A 15 -13.64 -38.15 -6.12
N VAL A 16 -12.68 -38.66 -6.90
CA VAL A 16 -11.83 -37.81 -7.77
C VAL A 16 -12.68 -37.06 -8.78
N LEU A 17 -13.68 -37.72 -9.37
CA LEU A 17 -14.62 -37.09 -10.28
C LEU A 17 -15.44 -35.98 -9.59
N PHE A 18 -15.91 -36.21 -8.35
CA PHE A 18 -16.60 -35.20 -7.54
C PHE A 18 -15.70 -34.02 -7.19
N CYS A 19 -14.40 -34.24 -6.93
CA CYS A 19 -13.43 -33.18 -6.73
C CYS A 19 -13.15 -32.38 -8.01
N CYS A 20 -13.24 -32.99 -9.19
CA CYS A 20 -13.12 -32.29 -10.47
C CYS A 20 -14.37 -31.47 -10.84
N PHE A 21 -15.52 -31.77 -10.24
CA PHE A 21 -16.78 -31.03 -10.40
C PHE A 21 -17.10 -30.11 -9.22
N ALA A 22 -16.20 -30.00 -8.23
CA ALA A 22 -16.33 -28.99 -7.20
C ALA A 22 -16.22 -27.61 -7.88
N ILE A 23 -17.34 -26.87 -7.90
CA ILE A 23 -17.34 -25.47 -8.28
C ILE A 23 -16.40 -24.76 -7.30
N PRO A 24 -15.44 -23.93 -7.75
CA PRO A 24 -14.64 -23.13 -6.82
C PRO A 24 -15.60 -22.36 -5.92
N ALA A 25 -15.35 -22.38 -4.61
CA ALA A 25 -16.07 -21.51 -3.68
C ALA A 25 -15.90 -20.06 -4.19
N SER A 26 -17.01 -19.42 -4.56
CA SER A 26 -17.04 -18.16 -5.33
C SER A 26 -16.99 -16.91 -4.44
N ALA A 27 -16.97 -17.09 -3.12
CA ALA A 27 -16.80 -16.00 -2.17
C ALA A 27 -15.31 -15.60 -2.11
N GLU A 28 -14.97 -14.47 -2.72
CA GLU A 28 -13.63 -13.91 -2.74
C GLU A 28 -13.67 -12.54 -2.03
N VAL A 29 -12.65 -12.29 -1.20
CA VAL A 29 -12.35 -10.95 -0.69
C VAL A 29 -10.97 -10.60 -1.19
N SER A 30 -10.83 -9.42 -1.77
CA SER A 30 -9.54 -8.92 -2.24
C SER A 30 -9.33 -7.49 -1.80
N PHE A 31 -8.07 -7.16 -1.51
CA PHE A 31 -7.69 -5.85 -1.01
C PHE A 31 -6.63 -5.22 -1.92
N THR A 32 -6.71 -3.90 -2.10
CA THR A 32 -5.67 -3.10 -2.73
C THR A 32 -5.35 -1.92 -1.84
N ASN A 33 -4.06 -1.62 -1.67
CA ASN A 33 -3.59 -0.48 -0.88
C ASN A 33 -2.82 0.49 -1.78
N ASP A 34 -3.25 1.74 -1.80
CA ASP A 34 -2.49 2.83 -2.43
C ASP A 34 -2.02 3.80 -1.34
N ILE A 35 -0.71 3.99 -1.24
CA ILE A 35 -0.05 4.82 -0.22
C ILE A 35 0.75 5.91 -0.92
N ASP A 36 0.37 7.16 -0.73
CA ASP A 36 0.99 8.34 -1.34
C ASP A 36 1.68 9.18 -0.27
N LEU A 37 3.01 9.11 -0.21
CA LEU A 37 3.85 9.77 0.79
C LEU A 37 4.32 11.14 0.30
N TYR A 38 3.92 12.20 0.98
CA TYR A 38 4.43 13.55 0.78
C TYR A 38 5.52 13.87 1.83
N GLY A 39 6.09 15.08 1.76
CA GLY A 39 7.11 15.48 2.73
C GLY A 39 6.56 15.50 4.16
N ASP A 40 5.35 16.01 4.36
CA ASP A 40 4.74 16.30 5.65
C ASP A 40 3.38 15.60 5.87
N SER A 41 2.98 14.74 4.94
CA SER A 41 1.68 14.09 4.96
C SER A 41 1.69 12.75 4.24
N VAL A 42 0.70 11.91 4.52
CA VAL A 42 0.52 10.61 3.87
C VAL A 42 -0.95 10.42 3.54
N THR A 43 -1.25 10.00 2.32
CA THR A 43 -2.59 9.52 1.95
C THR A 43 -2.56 8.01 1.84
N PHE A 44 -3.37 7.33 2.63
CA PHE A 44 -3.57 5.88 2.58
C PHE A 44 -4.96 5.58 2.06
N THR A 45 -5.05 4.79 1.00
CA THR A 45 -6.32 4.33 0.42
C THR A 45 -6.36 2.81 0.47
N LEU A 46 -7.34 2.25 1.16
CA LEU A 46 -7.66 0.83 1.20
C LEU A 46 -8.91 0.60 0.35
N ILE A 47 -8.81 -0.29 -0.63
CA ILE A 47 -9.92 -0.70 -1.48
C ILE A 47 -10.19 -2.17 -1.22
N GLU A 48 -11.38 -2.47 -0.73
CA GLU A 48 -11.84 -3.81 -0.38
C GLU A 48 -12.93 -4.21 -1.38
N THR A 49 -12.76 -5.35 -2.04
CA THR A 49 -13.77 -5.91 -2.94
C THR A 49 -14.32 -7.19 -2.32
N TYR A 50 -15.61 -7.21 -2.06
CA TYR A 50 -16.35 -8.36 -1.56
C TYR A 50 -17.23 -8.93 -2.68
N THR A 51 -17.19 -10.25 -2.87
CA THR A 51 -18.07 -10.95 -3.84
C THR A 51 -18.99 -11.97 -3.18
N ASP A 52 -20.11 -12.24 -3.86
CA ASP A 52 -21.09 -13.28 -3.56
C ASP A 52 -21.54 -13.29 -2.10
N GLU A 53 -21.23 -14.35 -1.34
CA GLU A 53 -21.66 -14.52 0.05
C GLU A 53 -21.09 -13.43 0.96
N ASN A 54 -19.81 -13.08 0.82
CA ASN A 54 -19.21 -12.02 1.63
C ASN A 54 -19.87 -10.65 1.37
N ALA A 55 -20.26 -10.39 0.12
CA ALA A 55 -20.95 -9.15 -0.24
C ALA A 55 -22.38 -9.10 0.34
N ARG A 56 -23.02 -10.26 0.49
CA ARG A 56 -24.35 -10.37 1.12
C ARG A 56 -24.25 -10.20 2.63
N ASP A 57 -23.32 -10.91 3.26
CA ASP A 57 -23.08 -10.83 4.70
C ASP A 57 -22.76 -9.39 5.13
N PHE A 58 -21.93 -8.68 4.36
CA PHE A 58 -21.64 -7.26 4.62
C PHE A 58 -22.90 -6.39 4.55
N ARG A 59 -23.78 -6.63 3.55
CA ARG A 59 -25.03 -5.87 3.42
C ARG A 59 -26.06 -6.24 4.48
N ASP A 60 -26.10 -7.50 4.90
CA ASP A 60 -26.92 -7.94 6.03
C ASP A 60 -26.51 -7.21 7.33
N GLU A 61 -25.23 -6.88 7.51
CA GLU A 61 -24.76 -6.03 8.63
C GLU A 61 -25.15 -4.55 8.47
N MET A 62 -25.26 -4.06 7.23
CA MET A 62 -25.71 -2.70 6.93
C MET A 62 -27.23 -2.52 7.02
N ASP A 63 -28.02 -3.57 6.78
CA ASP A 63 -29.49 -3.55 6.81
C ASP A 63 -29.99 -3.52 8.27
N ILE A 64 -30.17 -2.32 8.80
CA ILE A 64 -30.42 -2.09 10.24
C ILE A 64 -31.87 -2.41 10.59
N ASP A 65 -32.79 -2.24 9.65
CA ASP A 65 -34.22 -2.50 9.87
C ASP A 65 -34.66 -3.91 9.43
N GLY A 66 -33.80 -4.62 8.67
CA GLY A 66 -33.96 -6.01 8.29
C GLY A 66 -35.01 -6.21 7.19
N ASP A 67 -35.25 -5.20 6.36
CA ASP A 67 -36.24 -5.27 5.27
C ASP A 67 -35.71 -5.92 3.97
N GLY A 68 -34.41 -6.25 3.94
CA GLY A 68 -33.71 -6.85 2.81
C GLY A 68 -33.19 -5.85 1.78
N VAL A 69 -33.25 -4.54 2.07
CA VAL A 69 -32.86 -3.45 1.17
C VAL A 69 -32.05 -2.38 1.89
N VAL A 70 -30.75 -2.32 1.59
CA VAL A 70 -29.87 -1.28 2.12
C VAL A 70 -30.14 0.05 1.42
N ASN A 71 -30.33 1.12 2.18
CA ASN A 71 -30.51 2.48 1.67
C ASN A 71 -29.43 3.47 2.14
N ALA A 72 -29.42 4.67 1.55
CA ALA A 72 -28.41 5.71 1.84
C ALA A 72 -28.34 6.13 3.33
N SER A 73 -29.45 6.02 4.09
CA SER A 73 -29.44 6.34 5.52
C SER A 73 -28.72 5.28 6.33
N GLU A 74 -28.81 4.02 5.90
CA GLU A 74 -28.17 2.88 6.57
C GLU A 74 -26.69 2.83 6.27
N THR A 75 -26.30 3.06 5.01
CA THR A 75 -24.88 3.18 4.63
C THR A 75 -24.20 4.32 5.39
N GLY A 76 -24.86 5.47 5.51
CA GLY A 76 -24.34 6.62 6.27
C GLY A 76 -24.23 6.35 7.78
N LYS A 77 -25.19 5.61 8.35
CA LYS A 77 -25.12 5.22 9.76
C LYS A 77 -24.03 4.18 10.01
N PHE A 78 -23.88 3.21 9.12
CA PHE A 78 -22.81 2.22 9.18
C PHE A 78 -21.43 2.90 9.10
N GLU A 79 -21.26 3.89 8.22
CA GLU A 79 -20.04 4.71 8.17
C GLU A 79 -19.76 5.41 9.50
N GLU A 80 -20.76 6.09 10.08
CA GLU A 80 -20.62 6.79 11.35
C GLU A 80 -20.23 5.84 12.49
N ASP A 81 -20.91 4.69 12.58
CA ASP A 81 -20.65 3.67 13.60
C ASP A 81 -19.26 3.04 13.43
N TYR A 82 -18.84 2.76 12.19
CA TYR A 82 -17.53 2.21 11.89
C TYR A 82 -16.41 3.19 12.28
N LEU A 83 -16.54 4.47 11.89
CA LEU A 83 -15.55 5.49 12.20
C LEU A 83 -15.47 5.80 13.70
N SER A 84 -16.61 5.82 14.41
CA SER A 84 -16.64 6.07 15.85
C SER A 84 -15.97 4.96 16.65
N ASN A 85 -16.02 3.71 16.18
CA ASN A 85 -15.49 2.56 16.91
C ASN A 85 -14.05 2.20 16.50
N GLY A 86 -13.71 2.36 15.22
CA GLY A 86 -12.48 1.86 14.62
C GLY A 86 -11.53 2.92 14.08
N GLY A 87 -11.92 4.20 13.98
CA GLY A 87 -11.12 5.21 13.27
C GLY A 87 -9.67 5.36 13.76
N VAL A 88 -9.41 5.14 15.06
CA VAL A 88 -8.05 5.23 15.62
C VAL A 88 -7.13 4.09 15.19
N GLN A 89 -7.68 2.94 14.78
CA GLN A 89 -6.89 1.76 14.39
C GLN A 89 -6.09 1.99 13.09
N PHE A 90 -6.48 2.99 12.29
CA PHE A 90 -5.73 3.33 11.07
C PHE A 90 -4.31 3.84 11.37
N LEU A 91 -4.03 4.33 12.58
CA LEU A 91 -2.67 4.67 13.01
C LEU A 91 -1.72 3.46 13.05
N GLU A 92 -2.23 2.24 13.07
CA GLU A 92 -1.42 1.01 13.09
C GLU A 92 -1.00 0.55 11.69
N TYR A 93 -1.58 1.12 10.63
CA TYR A 93 -1.31 0.69 9.25
C TYR A 93 0.02 1.20 8.71
N ILE A 94 0.50 2.34 9.18
CA ILE A 94 1.73 2.96 8.71
C ILE A 94 2.54 3.43 9.90
N MET A 95 3.80 3.02 9.95
CA MET A 95 4.78 3.46 10.94
C MET A 95 6.00 4.03 10.24
N LEU A 96 6.40 5.23 10.65
CA LEU A 96 7.57 5.94 10.13
C LEU A 96 8.67 5.96 11.19
N ASP A 97 9.89 5.61 10.81
CA ASP A 97 11.08 5.59 11.66
C ASP A 97 10.88 4.86 12.99
N ASN A 98 10.25 3.68 12.93
CA ASN A 98 9.90 2.88 14.10
C ASN A 98 9.07 3.66 15.14
N GLY A 99 8.25 4.60 14.68
CA GLY A 99 7.36 5.42 15.50
C GLY A 99 7.99 6.71 16.01
N SER A 100 9.21 7.06 15.59
CA SER A 100 9.80 8.36 15.99
C SER A 100 9.18 9.54 15.27
N VAL A 101 8.67 9.33 14.06
CA VAL A 101 7.84 10.31 13.34
C VAL A 101 6.39 10.01 13.67
N GLN A 102 5.71 10.93 14.34
CA GLN A 102 4.33 10.71 14.76
C GLN A 102 3.35 11.01 13.62
N LEU A 103 2.42 10.08 13.39
CA LEU A 103 1.28 10.26 12.51
C LEU A 103 0.09 10.79 13.30
N THR A 104 -0.59 11.79 12.75
CA THR A 104 -1.91 12.23 13.22
C THR A 104 -2.93 12.01 12.11
N ILE A 105 -4.12 11.51 12.44
CA ILE A 105 -5.20 11.41 11.46
C ILE A 105 -5.84 12.78 11.30
N ASP A 106 -5.71 13.36 10.10
CA ASP A 106 -6.35 14.63 9.74
C ASP A 106 -7.79 14.40 9.27
N SER A 107 -8.01 13.35 8.48
CA SER A 107 -9.35 12.94 8.05
C SER A 107 -9.40 11.47 7.67
N ILE A 108 -10.59 10.88 7.80
CA ILE A 108 -10.95 9.57 7.26
C ILE A 108 -12.23 9.77 6.45
N GLY A 109 -12.28 9.19 5.25
CA GLY A 109 -13.50 9.07 4.46
C GLY A 109 -13.71 7.63 4.03
N ILE A 110 -14.96 7.16 4.08
CA ILE A 110 -15.34 5.84 3.60
C ILE A 110 -16.35 6.01 2.49
N HIS A 111 -16.21 5.24 1.43
CA HIS A 111 -17.14 5.23 0.32
C HIS A 111 -17.53 3.80 -0.02
N PHE A 112 -18.85 3.59 -0.11
CA PHE A 112 -19.43 2.31 -0.50
C PHE A 112 -19.94 2.38 -1.93
N GLU A 113 -19.43 1.49 -2.78
CA GLU A 113 -19.95 1.30 -4.14
C GLU A 113 -20.72 -0.01 -4.22
N GLY A 114 -21.99 0.08 -4.61
CA GLY A 114 -22.88 -1.08 -4.71
C GLY A 114 -23.53 -1.49 -3.39
N ALA A 115 -23.29 -0.81 -2.26
CA ALA A 115 -23.95 -1.15 -0.99
C ALA A 115 -25.47 -1.00 -1.04
N GLU A 116 -25.98 0.08 -1.62
CA GLU A 116 -27.41 0.35 -1.71
C GLU A 116 -28.14 -0.63 -2.65
N GLY A 117 -29.37 -0.98 -2.28
CA GLY A 117 -30.24 -1.88 -3.03
C GLY A 117 -30.48 -3.20 -2.31
N GLN A 118 -30.87 -4.22 -3.08
CA GLN A 118 -31.16 -5.53 -2.51
C GLN A 118 -29.90 -6.15 -1.91
N VAL A 119 -30.02 -6.67 -0.69
CA VAL A 119 -28.92 -7.35 0.03
C VAL A 119 -28.31 -8.49 -0.81
N ASN A 120 -29.12 -9.14 -1.65
CA ASN A 120 -28.69 -10.29 -2.47
C ASN A 120 -27.73 -9.96 -3.63
N SER A 121 -27.37 -8.69 -3.83
CA SER A 121 -26.39 -8.24 -4.84
C SER A 121 -25.02 -8.90 -4.63
N SER A 122 -24.30 -9.15 -5.73
CA SER A 122 -23.14 -10.04 -5.73
C SER A 122 -21.78 -9.37 -5.59
N VAL A 123 -21.68 -8.03 -5.64
CA VAL A 123 -20.39 -7.33 -5.54
C VAL A 123 -20.55 -6.04 -4.74
N LEU A 124 -19.67 -5.80 -3.78
CA LEU A 124 -19.59 -4.59 -2.97
C LEU A 124 -18.13 -4.12 -2.94
N ASN A 125 -17.90 -2.84 -3.19
CA ASN A 125 -16.58 -2.22 -2.96
C ASN A 125 -16.65 -1.25 -1.79
N VAL A 126 -15.65 -1.30 -0.92
CA VAL A 126 -15.45 -0.35 0.17
C VAL A 126 -14.12 0.36 -0.07
N THR A 127 -14.15 1.67 -0.20
CA THR A 127 -12.93 2.50 -0.32
C THR A 127 -12.79 3.34 0.93
N THR A 128 -11.75 3.07 1.72
CA THR A 128 -11.38 3.88 2.88
C THR A 128 -10.17 4.74 2.53
N THR A 129 -10.29 6.06 2.66
CA THR A 129 -9.18 7.00 2.47
C THR A 129 -8.85 7.67 3.80
N VAL A 130 -7.60 7.56 4.23
CA VAL A 130 -7.07 8.20 5.44
C VAL A 130 -6.00 9.20 5.05
N GLN A 131 -6.15 10.44 5.51
CA GLN A 131 -5.11 11.46 5.40
C GLN A 131 -4.41 11.61 6.74
N TYR A 132 -3.10 11.41 6.75
CA TYR A 132 -2.25 11.62 7.91
C TYR A 132 -1.43 12.90 7.76
N GLY A 133 -1.33 13.65 8.85
CA GLY A 133 -0.31 14.67 9.06
C GLY A 133 0.91 14.07 9.76
N LEU A 134 2.09 14.62 9.47
CA LEU A 134 3.36 14.25 10.11
C LEU A 134 3.88 15.40 10.98
N ASP A 135 4.47 15.06 12.12
CA ASP A 135 5.12 16.04 13.01
C ASP A 135 6.49 16.53 12.49
N SER A 136 7.04 15.83 11.51
CA SER A 136 8.35 16.08 10.90
C SER A 136 8.37 15.65 9.43
N THR A 137 9.21 16.31 8.63
CA THR A 137 9.28 16.01 7.20
C THR A 137 10.11 14.77 6.92
N ILE A 138 9.64 13.93 5.99
CA ILE A 138 10.34 12.73 5.50
C ILE A 138 10.99 12.94 4.12
N SER A 139 11.02 14.18 3.61
CA SER A 139 11.64 14.51 2.32
C SER A 139 13.16 14.73 2.37
N SER A 140 13.77 14.68 3.56
CA SER A 140 15.19 14.99 3.78
C SER A 140 15.81 14.05 4.80
N GLY A 141 17.07 13.64 4.63
CA GLY A 141 17.69 12.64 5.50
C GLY A 141 17.38 11.20 5.06
N GLU A 142 17.44 10.26 6.00
CA GLU A 142 17.17 8.84 5.78
C GLU A 142 15.96 8.43 6.64
N HIS A 143 15.01 7.72 6.03
CA HIS A 143 13.79 7.30 6.71
C HIS A 143 13.43 5.86 6.37
N SER A 144 12.78 5.20 7.32
CA SER A 144 12.20 3.88 7.18
C SER A 144 10.67 3.98 7.27
N ILE A 145 9.99 3.33 6.33
CA ILE A 145 8.54 3.26 6.26
C ILE A 145 8.16 1.80 6.41
N TRP A 146 7.29 1.51 7.37
CA TRP A 146 6.68 0.20 7.56
C TRP A 146 5.18 0.33 7.29
N VAL A 147 4.65 -0.53 6.44
CA VAL A 147 3.22 -0.57 6.08
C VAL A 147 2.69 -1.97 6.38
N LEU A 148 1.59 -2.03 7.15
CA LEU A 148 0.92 -3.28 7.47
C LEU A 148 0.42 -3.95 6.18
N GLY A 149 0.73 -5.24 6.05
CA GLY A 149 0.29 -6.10 4.95
C GLY A 149 -0.78 -7.10 5.39
N HIS A 150 -1.28 -7.85 4.41
CA HIS A 150 -2.29 -8.89 4.60
C HIS A 150 -2.24 -9.84 3.40
N PRO A 151 -2.39 -11.17 3.57
CA PRO A 151 -2.28 -12.15 2.48
C PRO A 151 -3.30 -11.96 1.35
N LEU A 152 -4.44 -11.30 1.63
CA LEU A 152 -5.47 -10.98 0.63
C LEU A 152 -5.22 -9.64 -0.09
N ILE A 153 -4.16 -8.91 0.25
CA ILE A 153 -3.76 -7.71 -0.50
C ILE A 153 -3.02 -8.13 -1.76
N ASN A 154 -3.71 -7.99 -2.89
CA ASN A 154 -3.23 -8.38 -4.21
C ASN A 154 -2.35 -7.30 -4.86
N LYS A 155 -2.47 -6.04 -4.42
CA LYS A 155 -1.70 -4.91 -4.90
C LYS A 155 -1.46 -3.90 -3.77
N ILE A 156 -0.21 -3.47 -3.66
CA ILE A 156 0.26 -2.32 -2.89
C ILE A 156 0.96 -1.39 -3.88
N GLU A 157 0.55 -0.12 -3.93
CA GLU A 157 1.25 0.97 -4.62
C GLU A 157 1.78 1.95 -3.57
N LEU A 158 3.08 2.16 -3.51
CA LEU A 158 3.73 3.11 -2.61
C LEU A 158 4.43 4.20 -3.44
N VAL A 159 3.92 5.43 -3.37
CA VAL A 159 4.51 6.59 -4.04
C VAL A 159 5.37 7.35 -3.02
N LEU A 160 6.68 7.43 -3.27
CA LEU A 160 7.63 8.05 -2.35
C LEU A 160 7.64 9.58 -2.44
N PRO A 161 8.05 10.31 -1.39
CA PRO A 161 8.13 11.76 -1.42
C PRO A 161 9.03 12.29 -2.54
N ASP A 162 8.71 13.47 -3.07
CA ASP A 162 9.61 14.10 -4.04
C ASP A 162 10.96 14.43 -3.40
N GLY A 163 12.01 14.45 -4.22
CA GLY A 163 13.37 14.65 -3.72
C GLY A 163 13.97 13.44 -3.00
N THR A 164 13.28 12.30 -2.90
CA THR A 164 13.80 11.08 -2.25
C THR A 164 14.09 9.95 -3.24
N GLU A 165 15.08 9.12 -2.93
CA GLU A 165 15.35 7.88 -3.65
C GLU A 165 15.14 6.66 -2.76
N LEU A 166 14.66 5.59 -3.37
CA LEU A 166 14.54 4.28 -2.77
C LEU A 166 15.93 3.68 -2.52
N VAL A 167 16.21 3.26 -1.29
CA VAL A 167 17.45 2.60 -0.87
C VAL A 167 17.26 1.09 -0.88
N SER A 168 16.24 0.61 -0.18
CA SER A 168 15.89 -0.80 -0.06
C SER A 168 14.38 -0.96 0.16
N TYR A 169 13.87 -2.14 -0.16
CA TYR A 169 12.53 -2.56 0.23
C TYR A 169 12.49 -4.06 0.47
N ASP A 170 11.52 -4.51 1.27
CA ASP A 170 11.23 -5.91 1.57
C ASP A 170 9.72 -6.10 1.79
N GLY A 171 9.22 -7.34 1.68
CA GLY A 171 7.82 -7.69 1.94
C GLY A 171 6.84 -7.44 0.79
N LEU A 172 7.34 -7.28 -0.45
CA LEU A 172 6.53 -7.22 -1.66
C LEU A 172 6.86 -8.37 -2.61
N ASP A 173 5.83 -9.12 -3.00
CA ASP A 173 5.93 -10.15 -4.03
C ASP A 173 5.66 -9.55 -5.42
N ASN A 174 6.34 -10.08 -6.45
CA ASN A 174 6.22 -9.60 -7.85
C ASN A 174 6.42 -8.09 -7.98
N SER A 175 7.38 -7.55 -7.24
CA SER A 175 7.58 -6.11 -7.15
C SER A 175 8.10 -5.49 -8.44
N SER A 176 7.73 -4.22 -8.65
CA SER A 176 8.27 -3.38 -9.72
C SER A 176 8.49 -1.96 -9.23
N GLN A 177 9.45 -1.27 -9.85
CA GLN A 177 9.76 0.13 -9.55
C GLN A 177 9.56 0.96 -10.81
N SER A 178 8.82 2.06 -10.68
CA SER A 178 8.56 3.01 -11.76
C SER A 178 8.68 4.46 -11.26
N PHE A 179 8.33 5.42 -12.12
CA PHE A 179 8.34 6.84 -11.77
C PHE A 179 7.06 7.52 -12.26
N LYS A 180 6.41 8.29 -11.38
CA LYS A 180 5.18 9.06 -11.66
C LYS A 180 5.38 10.48 -11.16
N GLY A 181 5.29 11.46 -12.07
CA GLY A 181 5.49 12.87 -11.70
C GLY A 181 6.88 13.20 -11.12
N GLY A 182 7.93 12.42 -11.43
CA GLY A 182 9.29 12.61 -10.88
C GLY A 182 9.55 11.91 -9.53
N ARG A 183 8.49 11.37 -8.92
CA ARG A 183 8.52 10.57 -7.69
C ARG A 183 8.69 9.09 -8.02
N VAL A 184 9.35 8.36 -7.12
CA VAL A 184 9.51 6.90 -7.24
C VAL A 184 8.18 6.24 -6.87
N VAL A 185 7.77 5.23 -7.64
CA VAL A 185 6.62 4.39 -7.32
C VAL A 185 7.11 2.95 -7.17
N LEU A 186 6.72 2.30 -6.08
CA LEU A 186 6.96 0.89 -5.81
C LEU A 186 5.63 0.16 -5.82
N GLU A 187 5.50 -0.87 -6.64
CA GLU A 187 4.27 -1.67 -6.77
C GLU A 187 4.57 -3.15 -6.53
N GLY A 188 3.63 -3.89 -5.94
CA GLY A 188 3.74 -5.35 -5.77
C GLY A 188 2.54 -5.92 -5.01
N ALA A 189 2.48 -7.23 -4.81
CA ALA A 189 1.51 -7.87 -3.91
C ALA A 189 2.08 -7.93 -2.48
N SER A 190 1.23 -8.05 -1.46
CA SER A 190 1.71 -8.21 -0.09
C SER A 190 2.41 -9.56 0.08
N GLY A 191 3.72 -9.52 0.34
CA GLY A 191 4.56 -10.69 0.59
C GLY A 191 4.80 -10.92 2.07
N ILE A 192 5.46 -12.03 2.39
CA ILE A 192 5.93 -12.31 3.76
C ILE A 192 7.35 -11.74 3.90
N ARG A 193 7.52 -10.83 4.86
CA ARG A 193 8.83 -10.36 5.31
C ARG A 193 9.37 -11.31 6.38
N SER A 194 10.66 -11.63 6.31
CA SER A 194 11.36 -12.41 7.34
C SER A 194 12.48 -11.61 7.98
N PHE A 195 12.58 -11.60 9.30
CA PHE A 195 13.61 -10.87 10.03
C PHE A 195 14.02 -11.62 11.30
N MET A 196 15.13 -11.21 11.92
CA MET A 196 15.60 -11.80 13.18
C MET A 196 15.07 -10.98 14.36
N ASN A 197 14.40 -11.65 15.31
CA ASN A 197 14.07 -11.10 16.61
C ASN A 197 14.95 -11.79 17.66
N GLY A 198 16.10 -11.18 17.96
CA GLY A 198 17.17 -11.85 18.70
C GLY A 198 17.71 -13.04 17.88
N ASP A 199 17.66 -14.23 18.47
CA ASP A 199 18.13 -15.47 17.83
C ASP A 199 17.01 -16.24 17.09
N MET A 200 15.78 -15.75 17.10
CA MET A 200 14.64 -16.41 16.48
C MET A 200 14.21 -15.72 15.18
N PRO A 201 14.00 -16.45 14.07
CA PRO A 201 13.39 -15.88 12.89
C PRO A 201 11.91 -15.54 13.18
N ALA A 202 11.50 -14.36 12.73
CA ALA A 202 10.13 -13.86 12.79
C ALA A 202 9.65 -13.55 11.37
N PHE A 203 8.33 -13.61 11.18
CA PHE A 203 7.68 -13.38 9.90
C PHE A 203 6.48 -12.47 10.10
N GLU A 204 6.26 -11.57 9.16
CA GLU A 204 5.09 -10.69 9.16
C GLU A 204 4.64 -10.39 7.73
N TYR A 205 3.35 -10.09 7.57
CA TYR A 205 2.86 -9.46 6.35
C TYR A 205 3.02 -7.95 6.54
N ALA A 206 4.11 -7.41 6.01
CA ALA A 206 4.36 -5.98 6.04
C ALA A 206 5.36 -5.60 4.95
N VAL A 207 5.21 -4.40 4.44
CA VAL A 207 6.15 -3.79 3.50
C VAL A 207 7.07 -2.88 4.29
N HIS A 208 8.38 -3.09 4.16
CA HIS A 208 9.38 -2.20 4.74
C HIS A 208 10.14 -1.51 3.62
N VAL A 209 10.27 -0.18 3.69
CA VAL A 209 10.92 0.65 2.67
C VAL A 209 11.87 1.63 3.32
N ASP A 210 13.12 1.62 2.88
CA ASP A 210 14.10 2.63 3.27
C ASP A 210 14.27 3.64 2.14
N ILE A 211 14.17 4.92 2.49
CA ILE A 211 14.33 6.03 1.58
C ILE A 211 15.43 6.97 2.08
N ARG A 212 15.99 7.74 1.16
CA ARG A 212 16.89 8.83 1.51
C ARG A 212 16.71 10.02 0.60
N GLU A 213 17.15 11.18 1.05
CA GLU A 213 17.26 12.37 0.22
C GLU A 213 18.14 12.10 -1.02
N LYS A 214 17.64 12.48 -2.19
CA LYS A 214 18.39 12.40 -3.45
C LYS A 214 19.64 13.27 -3.32
N PRO A 215 20.84 12.73 -3.54
CA PRO A 215 22.04 13.53 -3.53
C PRO A 215 21.97 14.66 -4.58
N PHE A 216 22.45 15.85 -4.21
CA PHE A 216 22.38 17.04 -5.07
C PHE A 216 22.91 16.81 -6.50
N TYR A 217 23.94 15.97 -6.65
CA TYR A 217 24.55 15.67 -7.95
C TYR A 217 23.67 14.87 -8.91
N LYS A 218 22.57 14.26 -8.42
CA LYS A 218 21.59 13.56 -9.25
C LYS A 218 20.55 14.52 -9.86
N ASN A 219 20.53 15.79 -9.45
CA ASN A 219 19.64 16.77 -10.03
C ASN A 219 20.04 17.11 -11.47
N LYS A 220 19.05 17.25 -12.37
CA LYS A 220 19.28 17.54 -13.80
C LYS A 220 20.09 18.83 -14.03
N TYR A 221 20.01 19.79 -13.11
CA TYR A 221 20.72 21.06 -13.19
C TYR A 221 22.14 21.02 -12.63
N PHE A 222 22.55 19.92 -11.97
CA PHE A 222 23.88 19.81 -11.37
C PHE A 222 24.99 20.01 -12.40
N LEU A 223 24.92 19.30 -13.52
CA LEU A 223 25.96 19.36 -14.56
C LEU A 223 26.03 20.74 -15.25
N PRO A 224 24.91 21.37 -15.63
CA PRO A 224 24.92 22.78 -16.06
C PRO A 224 25.56 23.74 -15.03
N ILE A 225 25.22 23.60 -13.75
CA ILE A 225 25.79 24.44 -12.67
C ILE A 225 27.30 24.22 -12.56
N LEU A 226 27.75 22.97 -12.60
CA LEU A 226 29.16 22.62 -12.53
C LEU A 226 29.95 23.28 -13.67
N ILE A 227 29.43 23.23 -14.90
CA ILE A 227 30.04 23.88 -16.07
C ILE A 227 30.13 25.39 -15.89
N ILE A 228 29.07 26.04 -15.37
CA ILE A 228 29.07 27.48 -15.10
C ILE A 228 30.17 27.84 -14.08
N ILE A 229 30.30 27.05 -13.01
CA ILE A 229 31.33 27.21 -11.99
C ILE A 229 32.74 27.07 -12.61
N GLU A 230 32.95 26.06 -13.45
CA GLU A 230 34.24 25.85 -14.14
C GLU A 230 34.60 27.01 -15.06
N ILE A 231 33.65 27.52 -15.86
CA ILE A 231 33.87 28.68 -16.74
C ILE A 231 34.20 29.93 -15.93
N MET A 232 33.52 30.13 -14.80
CA MET A 232 33.76 31.27 -13.90
C MET A 232 35.18 31.18 -13.31
N LEU A 233 35.58 30.02 -12.80
CA LEU A 233 36.92 29.79 -12.24
C LEU A 233 38.02 29.98 -13.29
N ALA A 234 37.83 29.46 -14.50
CA ALA A 234 38.77 29.65 -15.61
C ALA A 234 38.92 31.14 -15.98
N SER A 235 37.81 31.87 -16.01
CA SER A 235 37.81 33.32 -16.31
C SER A 235 38.55 34.12 -15.24
N ILE A 236 38.34 33.79 -13.96
CA ILE A 236 39.05 34.41 -12.82
C ILE A 236 40.55 34.11 -12.92
N ALA A 237 40.93 32.86 -13.19
CA ALA A 237 42.33 32.47 -13.33
C ALA A 237 43.02 33.23 -14.49
N LEU A 238 42.37 33.32 -15.65
CA LEU A 238 42.87 34.09 -16.79
C LEU A 238 43.03 35.57 -16.47
N TYR A 239 42.08 36.17 -15.73
CA TYR A 239 42.17 37.55 -15.29
C TYR A 239 43.38 37.80 -14.38
N ILE A 240 43.59 36.94 -13.38
CA ILE A 240 44.73 37.03 -12.45
C ILE A 240 46.06 36.90 -13.21
N ILE A 241 46.18 35.92 -14.12
CA ILE A 241 47.37 35.73 -14.95
C ILE A 241 47.66 36.99 -15.79
N ARG A 242 46.62 37.58 -16.39
CA ARG A 242 46.76 38.81 -17.18
C ARG A 242 47.19 39.99 -16.32
N MET A 243 46.65 40.13 -15.12
CA MET A 243 47.03 41.22 -14.20
C MET A 243 48.47 41.10 -13.72
N ASN A 244 48.94 39.87 -13.45
CA ASN A 244 50.32 39.61 -13.03
C ASN A 244 51.35 39.78 -14.15
N LYS A 245 50.97 39.58 -15.42
CA LYS A 245 51.85 39.88 -16.58
C LYS A 245 52.00 41.38 -16.87
N ASN A 246 51.12 42.22 -16.32
CA ASN A 246 51.13 43.67 -16.52
C ASN A 246 51.80 44.44 -15.36
N LYS A 247 52.40 43.73 -14.40
CA LYS A 247 53.30 44.28 -13.36
C LYS A 247 54.74 43.98 -13.75
#